data_AF-A0A0F0FZZ9-F1
#
_entry.id   AF-A0A0F0FZZ9-F1
#
_cell.length_a   1.000
_cell.length_b   1.000
_cell.length_c   1.000
_cell.angle_alpha   90.00
_cell.angle_beta   90.00
_cell.angle_gamma   90.00
#
_symmetry.space_group_name_H-M   'P 1'
#
loop_
_entity.id
_entity.type
_entity.pdbx_description
1 polymer ?
#
loop_
_entity_poly.entity_id
_entity_poly.type
_entity_poly.pdbx_seq_one_letter_code
_entity_poly.pdbx_strand_id
1 'polypeptide(L)'
;MPAFPVALLQPLVAHLLPSAIHAHGADLQIELAPFVLGGAPVRTAIRLDGVSLPSQSLEGLAGRRLLFPLNPEPGYIDGSIYVDSRHHAVDVSELRFGELDPHGLPVTLEGWIHFDDGARFDDTPLSLAARIARPLSEPELDALIDNTAAEAGIATAHQSGKVMAALSRNPRLRHADMALLHARVQARLLIAEARKAR
;
A
#
# COMPACT_ATOMS: atom_id res chain seq x y z
N MET A 1 -9.86 -29.32 7.83
CA MET A 1 -8.95 -28.71 8.82
C MET A 1 -9.73 -27.55 9.47
N PRO A 2 -9.22 -26.73 10.41
CA PRO A 2 -10.01 -25.56 10.83
C PRO A 2 -10.01 -24.48 9.73
N ALA A 3 -11.07 -23.66 9.67
CA ALA A 3 -11.03 -22.43 8.88
C ALA A 3 -9.96 -21.47 9.41
N PHE A 4 -9.35 -20.69 8.53
CA PHE A 4 -8.41 -19.65 8.93
C PHE A 4 -9.13 -18.55 9.73
N PRO A 5 -8.57 -18.08 10.87
CA PRO A 5 -9.21 -17.05 11.68
C PRO A 5 -9.07 -15.66 11.02
N VAL A 6 -9.90 -15.37 10.01
CA VAL A 6 -9.87 -14.12 9.23
C VAL A 6 -10.01 -12.86 10.09
N ALA A 7 -10.60 -12.96 11.29
CA ALA A 7 -10.68 -11.86 12.25
C ALA A 7 -9.29 -11.36 12.74
N LEU A 8 -8.22 -12.14 12.54
CA LEU A 8 -6.84 -11.70 12.80
C LEU A 8 -6.32 -10.76 11.71
N LEU A 9 -6.91 -10.76 10.51
CA LEU A 9 -6.53 -9.89 9.41
C LEU A 9 -7.15 -8.51 9.65
N GLN A 10 -6.43 -7.65 10.36
CA GLN A 10 -6.84 -6.27 10.63
C GLN A 10 -6.08 -5.31 9.71
N PRO A 11 -6.73 -4.73 8.68
CA PRO A 11 -6.06 -3.79 7.78
C PRO A 11 -5.62 -2.52 8.52
N LEU A 12 -4.39 -2.10 8.28
CA LEU A 12 -3.87 -0.81 8.74
C LEU A 12 -4.08 0.26 7.67
N VAL A 13 -3.63 -0.05 6.46
CA VAL A 13 -3.65 0.85 5.31
C VAL A 13 -3.50 0.02 4.04
N ALA A 14 -4.10 0.51 2.95
CA ALA A 14 -3.87 -0.02 1.62
C ALA A 14 -3.14 1.00 0.74
N HIS A 15 -2.32 0.51 -0.18
CA HIS A 15 -1.57 1.31 -1.13
C HIS A 15 -1.86 0.83 -2.54
N LEU A 16 -2.26 1.77 -3.41
CA LEU A 16 -2.41 1.52 -4.84
C LEU A 16 -1.17 2.01 -5.56
N LEU A 17 -0.50 1.13 -6.28
CA LEU A 17 0.78 1.37 -6.93
C LEU A 17 0.68 1.03 -8.42
N PRO A 18 1.45 1.68 -9.31
CA PRO A 18 1.60 1.21 -10.67
C PRO A 18 2.13 -0.23 -10.69
N SER A 19 1.50 -1.11 -11.47
CA SER A 19 1.95 -2.50 -11.57
C SER A 19 3.21 -2.62 -12.42
N ALA A 20 4.12 -3.50 -12.00
CA ALA A 20 5.26 -3.91 -12.81
C ALA A 20 4.92 -5.00 -13.84
N ILE A 21 3.77 -5.67 -13.70
CA ILE A 21 3.39 -6.86 -14.48
C ILE A 21 2.60 -6.45 -15.73
N HIS A 22 1.58 -5.60 -15.57
CA HIS A 22 0.74 -5.15 -16.66
C HIS A 22 0.96 -3.68 -16.97
N ALA A 23 1.23 -3.36 -18.23
CA ALA A 23 1.18 -1.99 -18.71
C ALA A 23 -0.22 -1.41 -18.42
N HIS A 24 -0.27 -0.35 -17.60
CA HIS A 24 -1.50 0.27 -17.08
C HIS A 24 -2.25 -0.48 -15.97
N GLY A 25 -1.74 -1.61 -15.47
CA GLY A 25 -2.25 -2.28 -14.28
C GLY A 25 -1.87 -1.56 -12.99
N ALA A 26 -2.47 -1.97 -11.87
CA ALA A 26 -2.12 -1.49 -10.55
C ALA A 26 -1.93 -2.64 -9.55
N ASP A 27 -0.98 -2.49 -8.65
CA ASP A 27 -0.82 -3.39 -7.51
C ASP A 27 -1.51 -2.78 -6.29
N LEU A 28 -2.35 -3.56 -5.62
CA LEU A 28 -3.00 -3.17 -4.36
C LEU A 28 -2.38 -3.97 -3.21
N GLN A 29 -1.66 -3.28 -2.34
CA GLN A 29 -1.09 -3.87 -1.13
C GLN A 29 -1.87 -3.43 0.09
N ILE A 30 -2.43 -4.37 0.85
CA ILE A 30 -3.15 -4.14 2.10
C ILE A 30 -2.25 -4.57 3.26
N GLU A 31 -1.69 -3.61 3.98
CA GLU A 31 -0.90 -3.88 5.17
C GLU A 31 -1.79 -4.33 6.33
N LEU A 32 -1.39 -5.40 7.01
CA LEU A 32 -2.12 -5.94 8.14
C LEU A 32 -1.39 -5.64 9.46
N ALA A 33 -2.17 -5.45 10.52
CA ALA A 33 -1.65 -5.36 11.87
C ALA A 33 -0.92 -6.68 12.21
N PRO A 34 0.23 -6.63 12.89
CA PRO A 34 0.87 -7.86 13.37
C PRO A 34 -0.07 -8.65 14.28
N PHE A 35 -0.12 -9.97 14.10
CA PHE A 35 -0.94 -10.87 14.91
C PHE A 35 -0.15 -12.12 15.33
N VAL A 36 -0.72 -12.93 16.21
CA VAL A 36 -0.13 -14.21 16.63
C VAL A 36 -0.94 -15.35 16.04
N LEU A 37 -0.26 -16.27 15.35
CA LEU A 37 -0.86 -17.48 14.77
C LEU A 37 -0.08 -18.69 15.24
N GLY A 38 -0.76 -19.67 15.85
CA GLY A 38 -0.09 -20.87 16.36
C GLY A 38 1.04 -20.60 17.37
N GLY A 39 1.01 -19.47 18.07
CA GLY A 39 2.05 -19.03 19.01
C GLY A 39 3.23 -18.27 18.39
N ALA A 40 3.25 -18.07 17.07
CA ALA A 40 4.29 -17.32 16.37
C ALA A 40 3.80 -15.92 15.95
N PRO A 41 4.64 -14.88 16.02
CA PRO A 41 4.30 -13.56 15.49
C PRO A 41 4.30 -13.58 13.97
N VAL A 42 3.24 -13.02 13.37
CA VAL A 42 3.07 -12.88 11.93
C VAL A 42 3.07 -11.40 11.57
N ARG A 43 3.89 -11.06 10.57
CA ARG A 43 3.89 -9.76 9.90
C ARG A 43 3.74 -10.03 8.41
N THR A 44 2.64 -9.59 7.83
CA THR A 44 2.28 -9.90 6.45
C THR A 44 1.38 -8.82 5.86
N ALA A 45 1.07 -8.96 4.58
CA ALA A 45 0.15 -8.13 3.84
C ALA A 45 -0.62 -9.00 2.85
N ILE A 46 -1.82 -8.57 2.48
CA ILE A 46 -2.48 -9.09 1.28
C ILE A 46 -1.96 -8.27 0.10
N ARG A 47 -1.50 -8.95 -0.94
CA ARG A 47 -1.00 -8.32 -2.16
C ARG A 47 -1.87 -8.77 -3.32
N LEU A 48 -2.38 -7.82 -4.08
CA LEU A 48 -3.06 -8.06 -5.34
C LEU A 48 -2.20 -7.45 -6.43
N ASP A 49 -1.53 -8.30 -7.21
CA ASP A 49 -0.61 -7.86 -8.22
C ASP A 49 -1.32 -7.81 -9.58
N GLY A 50 -1.05 -6.76 -10.37
CA GLY A 50 -1.53 -6.68 -11.75
C GLY A 50 -3.03 -6.40 -11.93
N VAL A 51 -3.70 -5.80 -10.96
CA VAL A 51 -5.13 -5.51 -11.03
C VAL A 51 -5.45 -4.58 -12.21
N SER A 52 -6.34 -5.03 -13.08
CA SER A 52 -6.86 -4.22 -14.19
C SER A 52 -7.90 -3.24 -13.68
N LEU A 53 -7.52 -1.96 -13.56
CA LEU A 53 -8.39 -0.90 -13.06
C LEU A 53 -8.80 0.08 -14.17
N PRO A 54 -10.02 0.65 -14.12
CA PRO A 54 -10.45 1.67 -15.07
C PRO A 54 -9.73 3.02 -14.87
N SER A 55 -9.06 3.22 -13.73
CA SER A 55 -8.24 4.39 -13.41
C SER A 55 -7.21 4.03 -12.34
N GLN A 56 -6.06 4.71 -12.37
CA GLN A 56 -5.08 4.69 -11.28
C GLN A 56 -5.28 5.84 -10.27
N SER A 57 -6.20 6.79 -10.56
CA SER A 57 -6.59 7.83 -9.62
C SER A 57 -7.66 7.36 -8.66
N LEU A 58 -7.60 7.81 -7.40
CA LEU A 58 -8.60 7.45 -6.39
C LEU A 58 -9.97 8.04 -6.73
N GLU A 59 -10.01 9.25 -7.31
CA GLU A 59 -11.23 9.90 -7.79
C GLU A 59 -11.89 9.07 -8.90
N GLY A 60 -11.08 8.46 -9.77
CA GLY A 60 -11.58 7.62 -10.84
C GLY A 60 -12.13 6.28 -10.35
N LEU A 61 -11.76 5.85 -9.14
CA LEU A 61 -12.22 4.61 -8.52
C LEU A 61 -13.39 4.81 -7.55
N ALA A 62 -13.58 6.01 -7.02
CA ALA A 62 -14.63 6.31 -6.05
C ALA A 62 -16.03 5.86 -6.51
N GLY A 63 -16.76 5.22 -5.59
CA GLY A 63 -18.11 4.70 -5.79
C GLY A 63 -18.21 3.49 -6.73
N ARG A 64 -17.09 2.98 -7.26
CA ARG A 64 -17.11 1.87 -8.21
C ARG A 64 -17.20 0.51 -7.53
N ARG A 65 -17.81 -0.41 -8.26
CA ARG A 65 -17.78 -1.85 -7.98
C ARG A 65 -17.16 -2.56 -9.18
N LEU A 66 -16.09 -3.30 -8.95
CA LEU A 66 -15.39 -4.07 -9.96
C LEU A 66 -15.52 -5.55 -9.62
N LEU A 67 -15.87 -6.35 -10.63
CA LEU A 67 -15.98 -7.80 -10.52
C LEU A 67 -14.83 -8.42 -11.30
N PHE A 68 -14.30 -9.51 -10.76
CA PHE A 68 -13.18 -10.24 -11.34
C PHE A 68 -13.52 -11.72 -11.44
N PRO A 69 -13.06 -12.40 -12.50
CA PRO A 69 -13.14 -13.85 -12.55
C PRO A 69 -12.18 -14.48 -11.53
N LEU A 70 -12.45 -15.73 -11.14
CA LEU A 70 -11.64 -16.47 -10.17
C LEU A 70 -10.55 -17.28 -10.86
N ASN A 71 -9.47 -17.61 -10.17
CA ASN A 71 -8.37 -18.39 -10.73
C ASN A 71 -8.88 -19.80 -11.17
N PRO A 72 -8.53 -20.29 -12.38
CA PRO A 72 -7.59 -19.77 -13.38
C PRO A 72 -8.23 -19.00 -14.55
N GLU A 73 -9.47 -18.55 -14.42
CA GLU A 73 -10.20 -17.91 -15.52
C GLU A 73 -9.52 -16.60 -15.96
N PRO A 74 -9.33 -16.36 -17.27
CA PRO A 74 -8.62 -15.19 -17.78
C PRO A 74 -9.14 -13.86 -17.21
N GLY A 75 -8.21 -13.04 -16.69
CA GLY A 75 -8.53 -11.75 -16.07
C GLY A 75 -8.68 -11.81 -14.55
N TYR A 76 -8.40 -12.96 -13.91
CA TYR A 76 -8.34 -13.08 -12.47
C TYR A 76 -7.22 -12.20 -11.90
N ILE A 77 -7.36 -11.81 -10.63
CA ILE A 77 -6.33 -11.08 -9.90
C ILE A 77 -5.34 -12.08 -9.32
N ASP A 78 -4.05 -11.88 -9.56
CA ASP A 78 -2.99 -12.64 -8.88
C ASP A 78 -2.81 -12.09 -7.46
N GLY A 79 -3.57 -12.67 -6.53
CA GLY A 79 -3.58 -12.27 -5.12
C GLY A 79 -2.82 -13.25 -4.23
N SER A 80 -2.20 -12.74 -3.17
CA SER A 80 -1.46 -13.56 -2.22
C SER A 80 -1.43 -13.02 -0.79
N ILE A 81 -1.25 -13.95 0.15
CA ILE A 81 -0.90 -13.66 1.54
C ILE A 81 0.18 -14.64 2.01
N TYR A 82 1.11 -14.16 2.83
CA TYR A 82 2.14 -15.03 3.44
C TYR A 82 1.80 -15.31 4.90
N VAL A 83 1.50 -16.57 5.23
CA VAL A 83 1.31 -17.05 6.61
C VAL A 83 2.02 -18.39 6.79
N ASP A 84 2.53 -18.65 8.00
CA ASP A 84 3.37 -19.82 8.31
C ASP A 84 4.56 -19.99 7.34
N SER A 85 5.19 -18.87 6.97
CA SER A 85 6.32 -18.81 6.02
C SER A 85 6.01 -19.43 4.65
N ARG A 86 4.74 -19.47 4.27
CA ARG A 86 4.26 -20.01 2.99
C ARG A 86 3.43 -18.97 2.25
N HIS A 87 3.50 -19.04 0.93
CA HIS A 87 2.64 -18.28 0.02
C HIS A 87 1.29 -19.01 -0.08
N HIS A 88 0.20 -18.28 0.07
CA HIS A 88 -1.16 -18.77 -0.12
C HIS A 88 -1.88 -17.84 -1.09
N ALA A 89 -2.59 -18.42 -2.06
CA ALA A 89 -3.31 -17.63 -3.05
C ALA A 89 -4.51 -16.93 -2.41
N VAL A 90 -4.81 -15.74 -2.91
CA VAL A 90 -5.98 -14.95 -2.53
C VAL A 90 -6.75 -14.64 -3.80
N ASP A 91 -7.84 -15.37 -3.99
CA ASP A 91 -8.75 -15.15 -5.10
C ASP A 91 -9.70 -14.01 -4.74
N VAL A 92 -9.82 -13.02 -5.62
CA VAL A 92 -10.68 -11.86 -5.41
C VAL A 92 -11.77 -11.86 -6.46
N SER A 93 -13.02 -11.89 -6.02
CA SER A 93 -14.19 -11.83 -6.89
C SER A 93 -14.71 -10.40 -7.06
N GLU A 94 -14.50 -9.54 -6.07
CA GLU A 94 -15.01 -8.17 -6.08
C GLU A 94 -14.09 -7.21 -5.31
N LEU A 95 -13.92 -6.02 -5.88
CA LEU A 95 -13.48 -4.83 -5.18
C LEU A 95 -14.58 -3.77 -5.21
N ARG A 96 -14.98 -3.28 -4.04
CA ARG A 96 -15.99 -2.23 -3.88
C ARG A 96 -15.35 -1.00 -3.25
N PHE A 97 -15.32 0.08 -4.00
CA PHE A 97 -14.79 1.36 -3.56
C PHE A 97 -15.92 2.23 -3.01
N GLY A 98 -15.69 2.82 -1.84
CA GLY A 98 -16.58 3.82 -1.25
C GLY A 98 -16.37 5.21 -1.85
N GLU A 99 -16.83 6.23 -1.15
CA GLU A 99 -16.58 7.62 -1.50
C GLU A 99 -15.19 8.07 -1.04
N LEU A 100 -14.53 8.90 -1.86
CA LEU A 100 -13.24 9.50 -1.49
C LEU A 100 -13.45 10.56 -0.40
N ASP A 101 -12.69 10.47 0.68
CA ASP A 101 -12.72 11.43 1.78
C ASP A 101 -11.29 11.89 2.18
N PRO A 102 -11.12 12.85 3.11
CA PRO A 102 -9.81 13.33 3.53
C PRO A 102 -8.85 12.25 4.09
N HIS A 103 -9.38 11.11 4.53
CA HIS A 103 -8.61 9.98 5.06
C HIS A 103 -8.23 8.95 3.98
N GLY A 104 -8.73 9.08 2.75
CA GLY A 104 -8.44 8.21 1.61
C GLY A 104 -9.70 7.57 1.04
N LEU A 105 -9.52 6.47 0.30
CA LEU A 105 -10.61 5.76 -0.38
C LEU A 105 -10.93 4.44 0.35
N PRO A 106 -12.12 4.28 0.96
CA PRO A 106 -12.56 2.99 1.47
C PRO A 106 -12.61 1.95 0.36
N VAL A 107 -12.16 0.73 0.64
CA VAL A 107 -12.27 -0.41 -0.28
C VAL A 107 -12.68 -1.65 0.50
N THR A 108 -13.65 -2.41 -0.02
CA THR A 108 -14.00 -3.75 0.47
C THR A 108 -13.60 -4.77 -0.57
N LEU A 109 -12.91 -5.81 -0.12
CA LEU A 109 -12.50 -6.97 -0.92
C LEU A 109 -13.36 -8.16 -0.53
N GLU A 110 -13.92 -8.85 -1.54
CA GLU A 110 -14.62 -10.13 -1.36
C GLU A 110 -13.91 -11.21 -2.17
N GLY A 111 -13.65 -12.36 -1.54
CA GLY A 111 -12.82 -13.39 -2.12
C GLY A 111 -12.64 -14.62 -1.23
N TRP A 112 -11.58 -15.37 -1.50
CA TRP A 112 -11.18 -16.57 -0.76
C TRP A 112 -9.67 -16.58 -0.57
N ILE A 113 -9.23 -17.13 0.56
CA ILE A 113 -7.84 -17.54 0.75
C ILE A 113 -7.78 -19.03 0.49
N HIS A 114 -6.93 -19.43 -0.44
CA HIS A 114 -6.68 -20.83 -0.78
C HIS A 114 -5.40 -21.31 -0.10
N PHE A 115 -5.51 -22.42 0.63
CA PHE A 115 -4.43 -22.99 1.41
C PHE A 115 -3.90 -24.26 0.74
N ASP A 116 -2.62 -24.27 0.39
CA ASP A 116 -1.95 -25.40 -0.27
C ASP A 116 -1.89 -26.65 0.62
N ASP A 117 -1.63 -27.81 -0.01
CA ASP A 117 -1.35 -29.07 0.68
C ASP A 117 -0.22 -28.91 1.72
N GLY A 118 -0.56 -29.19 2.99
CA GLY A 118 0.34 -29.04 4.13
C GLY A 118 0.23 -27.70 4.87
N ALA A 119 -0.65 -26.79 4.44
CA ALA A 119 -1.15 -25.71 5.29
C ALA A 119 -1.89 -26.29 6.51
N ARG A 120 -2.21 -25.44 7.50
CA ARG A 120 -2.94 -25.83 8.73
C ARG A 120 -4.42 -25.49 8.70
N PHE A 121 -4.91 -24.91 7.62
CA PHE A 121 -6.24 -24.36 7.48
C PHE A 121 -6.91 -24.85 6.21
N ASP A 122 -8.25 -24.88 6.23
CA ASP A 122 -9.05 -25.03 5.01
C ASP A 122 -9.19 -23.69 4.29
N ASP A 123 -9.47 -23.76 2.98
CA ASP A 123 -9.88 -22.61 2.18
C ASP A 123 -10.99 -21.82 2.89
N THR A 124 -10.80 -20.51 2.97
CA THR A 124 -11.62 -19.67 3.84
C THR A 124 -12.12 -18.45 3.07
N PRO A 125 -13.43 -18.14 3.12
CA PRO A 125 -13.96 -16.91 2.53
C PRO A 125 -13.36 -15.68 3.21
N LEU A 126 -13.12 -14.65 2.42
CA LEU A 126 -12.50 -13.40 2.82
C LEU A 126 -13.41 -12.23 2.46
N SER A 127 -13.89 -11.52 3.48
CA SER A 127 -14.48 -10.19 3.35
C SER A 127 -13.64 -9.23 4.18
N LEU A 128 -13.00 -8.25 3.52
CA LEU A 128 -12.02 -7.38 4.17
C LEU A 128 -12.23 -5.92 3.78
N ALA A 129 -12.51 -5.09 4.77
CA ALA A 129 -12.60 -3.64 4.60
C ALA A 129 -11.25 -2.98 4.93
N ALA A 130 -10.68 -2.29 3.95
CA ALA A 130 -9.45 -1.52 4.07
C ALA A 130 -9.66 -0.08 3.59
N ARG A 131 -8.60 0.73 3.70
CA ARG A 131 -8.61 2.11 3.22
C ARG A 131 -7.34 2.40 2.44
N ILE A 132 -7.50 2.76 1.17
CA ILE A 132 -6.41 3.18 0.31
C ILE A 132 -5.99 4.57 0.72
N ALA A 133 -4.74 4.71 1.18
CA ALA A 133 -4.20 6.00 1.57
C ALA A 133 -4.15 6.93 0.36
N ARG A 134 -4.55 8.20 0.56
CA ARG A 134 -4.30 9.23 -0.43
C ARG A 134 -2.79 9.46 -0.53
N PRO A 135 -2.22 9.51 -1.74
CA PRO A 135 -0.87 10.04 -1.93
C PRO A 135 -0.76 11.43 -1.29
N LEU A 136 0.42 11.75 -0.75
CA LEU A 136 0.72 13.11 -0.34
C LEU A 136 0.62 14.01 -1.56
N SER A 137 -0.18 15.07 -1.48
CA SER A 137 -0.14 16.13 -2.48
C SER A 137 1.24 16.79 -2.48
N GLU A 138 1.57 17.43 -3.60
CA GLU A 138 2.82 18.17 -3.73
C GLU A 138 3.09 19.18 -2.58
N PRO A 139 2.11 20.03 -2.17
CA PRO A 139 2.30 20.92 -1.02
C PRO A 139 2.51 20.19 0.30
N GLU A 140 1.79 19.09 0.55
CA GLU A 140 1.96 18.30 1.77
C GLU A 140 3.33 17.63 1.82
N LEU A 141 3.81 17.15 0.68
CA LEU A 141 5.15 16.58 0.56
C LEU A 141 6.23 17.64 0.79
N ASP A 142 6.08 18.82 0.21
CA ASP A 142 7.00 19.95 0.41
C ASP A 142 7.04 20.39 1.87
N ALA A 143 5.88 20.54 2.51
CA ALA A 143 5.79 20.88 3.92
C ALA A 143 6.44 19.80 4.81
N LEU A 144 6.24 18.52 4.49
CA LEU A 144 6.87 17.42 5.21
C LEU A 144 8.40 17.47 5.07
N ILE A 145 8.92 17.74 3.87
CA ILE A 145 10.36 17.90 3.62
C ILE A 145 10.93 19.08 4.43
N ASP A 146 10.27 20.23 4.37
CA ASP A 146 10.69 21.45 5.06
C ASP A 146 10.72 21.25 6.58
N ASN A 147 9.65 20.67 7.14
CA ASN A 147 9.57 20.38 8.57
C ASN A 147 10.65 19.40 9.01
N THR A 148 10.86 18.33 8.23
CA THR A 148 11.89 17.32 8.52
C THR A 148 13.30 17.94 8.49
N ALA A 149 13.57 18.81 7.51
CA ALA A 149 14.84 19.51 7.43
C ALA A 149 15.04 20.46 8.62
N ALA A 150 14.00 21.21 8.99
CA ALA A 150 14.02 22.13 10.13
C ALA A 150 14.25 21.40 11.46
N GLU A 151 13.53 20.32 11.72
CA GLU A 151 13.67 19.49 12.93
C GLU A 151 15.07 18.87 13.05
N ALA A 152 15.66 18.47 11.93
CA ALA A 152 17.01 17.93 11.89
C ALA A 152 18.12 19.01 11.91
N GLY A 153 17.75 20.30 11.93
CA GLY A 153 18.72 21.41 11.85
C GLY A 153 19.49 21.46 10.54
N ILE A 154 18.92 20.93 9.46
CA ILE A 154 19.54 20.84 8.14
C ILE A 154 19.14 22.05 7.31
N ALA A 155 20.15 22.74 6.78
CA ALA A 155 19.94 23.93 5.96
C ALA A 155 20.50 23.80 4.55
N THR A 156 21.23 22.72 4.24
CA THR A 156 21.98 22.64 2.99
C THR A 156 21.72 21.40 2.14
N ALA A 157 21.77 21.57 0.81
CA ALA A 157 21.51 20.50 -0.16
C ALA A 157 22.52 19.34 -0.06
N HIS A 158 23.76 19.64 0.36
CA HIS A 158 24.78 18.61 0.63
C HIS A 158 24.32 17.64 1.74
N GLN A 159 23.48 18.10 2.67
CA GLN A 159 22.94 17.29 3.76
C GLN A 159 21.62 16.57 3.41
N SER A 160 21.20 16.59 2.14
CA SER A 160 19.95 15.94 1.67
C SER A 160 19.83 14.47 2.10
N GLY A 161 20.93 13.73 2.16
CA GLY A 161 20.94 12.32 2.62
C GLY A 161 20.41 12.13 4.06
N LYS A 162 20.64 13.12 4.95
CA LYS A 162 20.11 13.07 6.32
C LYS A 162 18.61 13.29 6.37
N VAL A 163 18.10 14.21 5.54
CA VAL A 163 16.65 14.43 5.37
C VAL A 163 16.00 13.17 4.81
N MET A 164 16.58 12.56 3.78
CA MET A 164 16.11 11.29 3.20
C MET A 164 16.04 10.17 4.24
N ALA A 165 17.05 10.04 5.10
CA ALA A 165 17.08 9.02 6.15
C ALA A 165 15.99 9.20 7.23
N ALA A 166 15.54 10.43 7.46
CA ALA A 166 14.41 10.71 8.35
C ALA A 166 13.07 10.45 7.62
N LEU A 167 12.94 10.93 6.38
CA LEU A 167 11.75 10.74 5.55
C LEU A 167 11.45 9.27 5.25
N SER A 168 12.47 8.43 5.05
CA SER A 168 12.30 6.99 4.79
C SER A 168 11.66 6.22 5.95
N ARG A 169 11.64 6.81 7.15
CA ARG A 169 10.97 6.24 8.33
C ARG A 169 9.50 6.67 8.44
N ASN A 170 9.07 7.63 7.62
CA ASN A 170 7.69 8.09 7.62
C ASN A 170 6.79 7.04 6.93
N PRO A 171 5.79 6.47 7.62
CA PRO A 171 4.91 5.47 7.02
C PRO A 171 4.20 5.94 5.75
N ARG A 172 3.89 7.24 5.65
CA ARG A 172 3.22 7.83 4.47
C ARG A 172 4.10 7.84 3.21
N LEU A 173 5.41 7.63 3.37
CA LEU A 173 6.40 7.61 2.27
C LEU A 173 6.94 6.21 1.99
N ARG A 174 6.44 5.16 2.66
CA ARG A 174 6.94 3.78 2.51
C ARG A 174 6.97 3.31 1.06
N HIS A 175 6.02 3.76 0.24
CA HIS A 175 5.90 3.42 -1.18
C HIS A 175 6.16 4.61 -2.11
N ALA A 176 6.78 5.68 -1.62
CA ALA A 176 7.15 6.82 -2.47
C ALA A 176 8.27 6.44 -3.44
N ASP A 177 8.27 7.04 -4.62
CA ASP A 177 9.43 6.99 -5.51
C ASP A 177 10.60 7.73 -4.83
N MET A 178 11.57 6.95 -4.36
CA MET A 178 12.70 7.48 -3.59
C MET A 178 13.64 8.34 -4.42
N ALA A 179 13.74 8.12 -5.73
CA ALA A 179 14.56 8.93 -6.62
C ALA A 179 13.89 10.30 -6.83
N LEU A 180 12.58 10.30 -7.11
CA LEU A 180 11.81 11.53 -7.23
C LEU A 180 11.77 12.31 -5.92
N LEU A 181 11.61 11.61 -4.78
CA LEU A 181 11.65 12.20 -3.45
C LEU A 181 13.01 12.86 -3.18
N HIS A 182 14.11 12.18 -3.50
CA HIS A 182 15.46 12.73 -3.31
C HIS A 182 15.70 13.98 -4.14
N ALA A 183 15.31 13.96 -5.43
CA ALA A 183 15.39 15.13 -6.30
C ALA A 183 14.58 16.31 -5.74
N ARG A 184 13.37 16.05 -5.21
CA ARG A 184 12.53 17.07 -4.60
C ARG A 184 13.15 17.64 -3.31
N VAL A 185 13.72 16.79 -2.45
CA VAL A 185 14.45 17.21 -1.26
C VAL A 185 15.62 18.14 -1.62
N GLN A 186 16.40 17.79 -2.64
CA GLN A 186 17.51 18.63 -3.10
C GLN A 186 17.01 20.01 -3.57
N ALA A 187 15.96 20.04 -4.39
CA ALA A 187 15.37 21.27 -4.88
C ALA A 187 14.87 22.18 -3.73
N ARG A 188 14.17 21.61 -2.74
CA ARG A 188 13.68 22.33 -1.56
C ARG A 188 14.80 22.97 -0.75
N LEU A 189 15.88 22.22 -0.51
CA LEU A 189 17.04 22.72 0.25
C LEU A 189 17.79 23.83 -0.50
N LEU A 190 17.99 23.70 -1.82
CA LEU A 190 18.60 24.76 -2.64
C LEU A 190 17.78 26.05 -2.62
N ILE A 191 16.45 25.95 -2.70
CA ILE A 191 15.54 27.11 -2.58
C ILE A 191 15.68 27.77 -1.20
N ALA A 192 15.79 26.98 -0.13
CA ALA A 192 15.94 27.50 1.23
C ALA A 192 17.30 28.18 1.45
N GLU A 193 18.39 27.61 0.91
CA GLU A 193 19.73 28.23 0.93
C GLU A 193 19.73 29.59 0.22
N ALA A 194 19.19 29.64 -1.00
CA ALA A 194 19.14 30.86 -1.81
C ALA A 194 18.33 31.98 -1.15
N ARG A 195 17.31 31.63 -0.34
CA ARG A 195 16.52 32.60 0.44
C ARG A 195 17.27 33.15 1.65
N LYS A 196 18.17 32.37 2.27
CA LYS A 196 18.99 32.82 3.41
C LYS A 196 20.17 33.69 3.00
N ALA A 197 20.60 33.59 1.74
CA ALA A 197 21.70 34.38 1.20
C ALA A 197 21.28 35.79 0.72
N ARG A 198 19.98 36.13 0.81
CA ARG A 198 19.40 37.44 0.52
C ARG A 198 19.06 38.16 1.81
#